data_AF-A0A1C4YI84-F1
#
_entry.id   AF-A0A1C4YI84-F1
#
_cell.length_a   1.000
_cell.length_b   1.000
_cell.length_c   1.000
_cell.angle_alpha   90.00
_cell.angle_beta   90.00
_cell.angle_gamma   90.00
#
_symmetry.space_group_name_H-M   'P 1'
#
loop_
_entity.id
_entity.type
_entity.pdbx_description
1 polymer ?
#
loop_
_entity_poly.entity_id
_entity_poly.type
_entity_poly.pdbx_seq_one_letter_code
_entity_poly.pdbx_strand_id
1 'polypeptide(L)'
;METSPAPGSGPAPAPGDADPNVPGDAGPDVPGEADPDAPGEADPDAPGEADPDAPGEAKRTDDTGPDDPGDVDPDAPGDRDGPARTDLAGPAGGDRAPRRRTLLVGLGAVALVTAAALVAGLLSWRPDPPDPARALTVTEAERLAAVRVTNYRDGRARLRATVGQGGDRVEAVGWVDWTRPLVYLDVGGPGAGPLRGLVQATPGVVAVRPDPAAVLTPAVPPLLPPADNWRIRDLPDRPALAALLDLLFALSADRPDPVARLGGARWVARDTVGRTPVDVFRMATTPAPTANTAGGTVPTTPTATATPAGGTVATAPTATPAGGTVATIPAPTATPAGGTSTPLPAAGTPRPLADDGWRYWVDRDARLHRLAARLPGAVPVELDLDRSHRPPLHPVAALGGAPGLPRDLTREEAERLARMPARNRALGGTALVLAVPTDTGANLRGGGWLDWRGQVAYLATTDLDAPEQRTVARHDRSGVTRTRLPVGDEAPDARPPLPPPDDARWERVRAGPGELDRLVGSALRAGREPPGPDRATWLRRDSTGKRPVDVVEVRTAGHALRYWLDRSGVLRRLELRTGAGAWAQLDLVQAPVPRLPSIPVPKPAPRPSAR
;
A
#
# COMPACT_ATOMS: atom_id res chain seq x y z
N MET A 1 -10.71 -45.47 -81.21
CA MET A 1 -10.18 -44.10 -81.37
C MET A 1 -9.42 -43.80 -80.08
N GLU A 2 -8.21 -44.32 -79.86
CA GLU A 2 -6.91 -43.94 -80.48
C GLU A 2 -6.67 -42.41 -80.38
N THR A 3 -5.60 -41.88 -79.81
CA THR A 3 -4.27 -42.40 -79.40
C THR A 3 -3.63 -41.47 -78.35
N SER A 4 -2.75 -42.06 -77.53
CA SER A 4 -1.75 -41.41 -76.66
C SER A 4 -0.65 -40.69 -77.47
N PRO A 5 0.33 -39.97 -76.86
CA PRO A 5 1.53 -40.67 -76.38
C PRO A 5 2.19 -40.13 -75.09
N ALA A 6 2.89 -41.02 -74.38
CA ALA A 6 3.96 -40.75 -73.41
C ALA A 6 5.36 -40.86 -74.07
N PRO A 7 6.47 -40.49 -73.40
CA PRO A 7 7.31 -41.52 -72.72
C PRO A 7 7.96 -41.01 -71.40
N GLY A 8 8.17 -41.81 -70.34
CA GLY A 8 9.28 -42.78 -70.09
C GLY A 8 10.39 -42.11 -69.23
N SER A 9 11.03 -42.63 -68.18
CA SER A 9 11.32 -43.99 -67.69
C SER A 9 11.89 -43.92 -66.23
N GLY A 10 11.80 -45.01 -65.43
CA GLY A 10 12.39 -45.19 -64.08
C GLY A 10 13.93 -45.38 -64.08
N PRO A 11 14.64 -45.81 -62.98
CA PRO A 11 14.27 -46.88 -62.01
C PRO A 11 14.72 -46.66 -60.52
N ALA A 12 14.57 -47.68 -59.66
CA ALA A 12 15.22 -47.85 -58.32
C ALA A 12 16.02 -49.20 -58.32
N PRO A 13 16.81 -49.68 -57.30
CA PRO A 13 17.42 -49.10 -56.06
C PRO A 13 18.92 -49.52 -55.74
N ALA A 14 19.42 -49.09 -54.54
CA ALA A 14 20.53 -49.61 -53.64
C ALA A 14 22.02 -49.25 -53.91
N PRO A 15 23.00 -49.38 -52.95
CA PRO A 15 23.03 -49.26 -51.46
C PRO A 15 24.17 -48.34 -50.91
N GLY A 16 24.14 -48.06 -49.58
CA GLY A 16 25.28 -47.87 -48.64
C GLY A 16 26.42 -46.86 -48.92
N ASP A 17 26.62 -45.90 -48.01
CA ASP A 17 27.91 -45.70 -47.32
C ASP A 17 27.76 -44.80 -46.08
N ALA A 18 28.46 -45.19 -45.02
CA ALA A 18 28.40 -44.63 -43.68
C ALA A 18 29.62 -43.76 -43.37
N ASP A 19 29.38 -42.77 -42.51
CA ASP A 19 30.28 -42.16 -41.50
C ASP A 19 31.46 -41.28 -41.98
N PRO A 20 32.10 -40.45 -41.11
CA PRO A 20 31.73 -39.93 -39.78
C PRO A 20 31.91 -38.41 -39.66
N ASN A 21 31.31 -37.80 -38.62
CA ASN A 21 31.75 -36.59 -37.89
C ASN A 21 30.59 -35.64 -37.53
N VAL A 22 29.72 -36.03 -36.60
CA VAL A 22 29.23 -35.08 -35.58
C VAL A 22 29.08 -35.84 -34.25
N PRO A 23 29.70 -35.38 -33.15
CA PRO A 23 29.64 -36.05 -31.84
C PRO A 23 28.24 -36.02 -31.24
N GLY A 24 27.80 -37.15 -30.70
CA GLY A 24 26.62 -37.24 -29.86
C GLY A 24 26.91 -36.87 -28.40
N ASP A 25 25.92 -36.31 -27.73
CA ASP A 25 25.81 -36.37 -26.28
C ASP A 25 24.33 -36.39 -25.85
N ALA A 26 24.02 -37.47 -25.12
CA ALA A 26 23.02 -37.67 -24.07
C ALA A 26 21.70 -36.86 -24.08
N GLY A 27 20.60 -37.58 -24.26
CA GLY A 27 19.29 -37.16 -23.76
C GLY A 27 19.09 -37.50 -22.28
N PRO A 28 18.12 -36.83 -21.62
CA PRO A 28 17.39 -37.47 -20.54
C PRO A 28 15.86 -37.35 -20.69
N ASP A 29 15.22 -38.48 -20.45
CA ASP A 29 13.96 -38.70 -19.72
C ASP A 29 12.72 -37.84 -20.03
N VAL A 30 11.74 -38.50 -20.65
CA VAL A 30 10.36 -38.02 -20.82
C VAL A 30 9.52 -38.51 -19.63
N PRO A 31 8.95 -37.64 -18.78
CA PRO A 31 7.91 -38.04 -17.85
C PRO A 31 6.56 -38.14 -18.56
N GLY A 32 5.87 -39.26 -18.37
CA GLY A 32 4.56 -39.54 -18.94
C GLY A 32 3.47 -38.57 -18.49
N GLU A 33 2.58 -38.25 -19.42
CA GLU A 33 1.38 -37.45 -19.23
C GLU A 33 0.39 -38.18 -18.30
N ALA A 34 0.09 -37.58 -17.15
CA ALA A 34 -1.05 -37.92 -16.33
C ALA A 34 -2.15 -36.87 -16.57
N ASP A 35 -3.27 -37.34 -17.10
CA ASP A 35 -4.52 -36.62 -17.35
C ASP A 35 -5.26 -36.34 -16.01
N PRO A 36 -5.55 -35.08 -15.65
CA PRO A 36 -6.29 -34.79 -14.42
C PRO A 36 -7.64 -34.14 -14.72
N ASP A 37 -8.56 -34.81 -15.44
CA ASP A 37 -9.98 -34.40 -15.47
C ASP A 37 -10.92 -35.58 -15.76
N ALA A 38 -11.20 -36.40 -14.73
CA ALA A 38 -12.39 -37.25 -14.68
C ALA A 38 -13.08 -37.11 -13.30
N PRO A 39 -14.28 -36.49 -13.21
CA PRO A 39 -14.99 -36.36 -11.95
C PRO A 39 -15.70 -37.69 -11.61
N GLY A 40 -15.40 -38.22 -10.43
CA GLY A 40 -16.15 -39.32 -9.84
C GLY A 40 -17.53 -38.87 -9.38
N GLU A 41 -18.56 -39.60 -9.83
CA GLU A 41 -19.94 -39.44 -9.40
C GLU A 41 -20.08 -39.84 -7.92
N ALA A 42 -20.65 -38.96 -7.11
CA ALA A 42 -21.15 -39.28 -5.78
C ALA A 42 -22.63 -38.89 -5.70
N ASP A 43 -23.43 -39.91 -5.44
CA ASP A 43 -24.87 -40.01 -5.29
C ASP A 43 -25.41 -39.15 -4.12
N PRO A 44 -26.44 -38.29 -4.30
CA PRO A 44 -27.01 -37.48 -3.23
C PRO A 44 -28.42 -37.94 -2.84
N ASP A 45 -28.55 -39.03 -2.08
CA ASP A 45 -29.81 -39.40 -1.43
C ASP A 45 -29.59 -40.13 -0.08
N ALA A 46 -29.52 -39.37 1.03
CA ALA A 46 -30.09 -39.72 2.35
C ALA A 46 -29.82 -38.60 3.39
N PRO A 47 -30.84 -38.17 4.16
CA PRO A 47 -30.75 -37.03 5.09
C PRO A 47 -30.38 -37.47 6.52
N GLY A 48 -29.51 -36.70 7.18
CA GLY A 48 -29.27 -36.79 8.62
C GLY A 48 -29.88 -35.57 9.31
N GLU A 49 -30.99 -35.79 10.01
CA GLU A 49 -31.71 -34.81 10.82
C GLU A 49 -30.84 -34.24 11.96
N ALA A 50 -30.89 -32.92 12.16
CA ALA A 50 -30.62 -32.31 13.45
C ALA A 50 -31.29 -30.93 13.52
N ASP A 51 -32.34 -30.83 14.32
CA ASP A 51 -32.87 -29.61 14.92
C ASP A 51 -33.48 -30.01 16.30
N PRO A 52 -33.79 -29.08 17.22
CA PRO A 52 -32.92 -28.30 18.11
C PRO A 52 -33.26 -28.55 19.61
N ASP A 53 -32.78 -27.66 20.49
CA ASP A 53 -33.22 -27.41 21.89
C ASP A 53 -32.39 -27.97 23.09
N ALA A 54 -31.48 -27.10 23.55
CA ALA A 54 -31.33 -26.64 24.95
C ALA A 54 -30.57 -27.55 25.98
N PRO A 55 -30.25 -27.06 27.21
CA PRO A 55 -28.88 -26.70 27.62
C PRO A 55 -28.36 -27.53 28.83
N GLY A 56 -27.04 -27.58 29.04
CA GLY A 56 -26.43 -28.40 30.11
C GLY A 56 -25.45 -27.65 30.99
N GLU A 57 -25.90 -27.35 32.21
CA GLU A 57 -25.14 -26.79 33.33
C GLU A 57 -24.04 -27.73 33.87
N ALA A 58 -23.10 -27.10 34.58
CA ALA A 58 -22.06 -27.72 35.38
C ALA A 58 -22.62 -28.53 36.57
N LYS A 59 -22.04 -29.71 36.84
CA LYS A 59 -21.56 -30.07 38.19
C LYS A 59 -20.62 -31.28 38.21
N ARG A 60 -19.69 -31.18 39.16
CA ARG A 60 -18.67 -32.14 39.61
C ARG A 60 -19.23 -33.50 40.03
N THR A 61 -18.38 -34.51 39.94
CA THR A 61 -18.18 -35.50 41.01
C THR A 61 -16.69 -35.86 41.11
N ASP A 62 -16.18 -35.76 42.33
CA ASP A 62 -14.88 -36.22 42.82
C ASP A 62 -14.79 -37.77 42.87
N ASP A 63 -13.58 -38.33 42.82
CA ASP A 63 -12.93 -39.07 43.93
C ASP A 63 -11.83 -40.03 43.43
N THR A 64 -10.56 -39.79 43.81
CA THR A 64 -9.76 -40.65 44.72
C THR A 64 -8.33 -40.10 44.89
N GLY A 65 -8.01 -39.58 46.08
CA GLY A 65 -6.66 -39.57 46.68
C GLY A 65 -6.34 -40.92 47.36
N PRO A 66 -5.28 -41.09 48.19
CA PRO A 66 -4.57 -40.09 49.03
C PRO A 66 -3.02 -40.12 48.86
N ASP A 67 -2.23 -39.14 49.31
CA ASP A 67 -1.77 -38.97 50.70
C ASP A 67 -1.41 -37.51 51.07
N ASP A 68 -1.90 -37.10 52.24
CA ASP A 68 -1.71 -35.86 53.03
C ASP A 68 -0.76 -36.21 54.24
N PRO A 69 -0.26 -35.30 55.13
CA PRO A 69 -0.76 -33.96 55.41
C PRO A 69 0.26 -32.82 55.71
N GLY A 70 -0.25 -31.58 55.60
CA GLY A 70 -0.05 -30.55 56.63
C GLY A 70 0.47 -29.17 56.22
N ASP A 71 -0.46 -28.25 55.95
CA ASP A 71 -0.32 -26.77 56.05
C ASP A 71 0.23 -26.34 57.45
N VAL A 72 0.73 -25.14 57.74
CA VAL A 72 0.18 -23.79 57.51
C VAL A 72 1.24 -22.70 57.77
N ASP A 73 1.10 -21.59 57.06
CA ASP A 73 1.75 -20.26 57.20
C ASP A 73 1.27 -19.50 58.47
N PRO A 74 2.06 -18.59 59.08
CA PRO A 74 1.48 -17.55 59.92
C PRO A 74 1.97 -16.11 59.64
N ASP A 75 0.98 -15.23 59.72
CA ASP A 75 1.03 -13.76 59.72
C ASP A 75 1.93 -13.10 60.79
N ALA A 76 2.19 -11.82 60.53
CA ALA A 76 3.08 -10.87 61.20
C ALA A 76 2.84 -10.62 62.72
N PRO A 77 3.86 -10.08 63.45
CA PRO A 77 3.81 -9.96 64.92
C PRO A 77 3.41 -8.57 65.42
N GLY A 78 2.64 -8.53 66.51
CA GLY A 78 2.29 -7.34 67.28
C GLY A 78 2.21 -7.60 68.80
N ASP A 79 3.21 -7.08 69.51
CA ASP A 79 3.26 -6.49 70.86
C ASP A 79 2.50 -7.06 72.10
N ARG A 80 3.30 -7.22 73.17
CA ARG A 80 3.11 -6.89 74.62
C ARG A 80 2.15 -7.72 75.51
N ASP A 81 2.70 -8.45 76.50
CA ASP A 81 2.95 -8.01 77.90
C ASP A 81 3.01 -9.18 78.92
N GLY A 82 3.92 -9.09 79.91
CA GLY A 82 3.70 -9.62 81.28
C GLY A 82 4.46 -10.89 81.73
N PRO A 83 4.75 -11.05 83.04
CA PRO A 83 6.10 -11.40 83.52
C PRO A 83 6.24 -12.64 84.43
N ALA A 84 7.51 -12.92 84.80
CA ALA A 84 8.00 -13.43 86.10
C ALA A 84 8.51 -14.89 86.21
N ARG A 85 9.82 -15.01 86.55
CA ARG A 85 10.45 -15.70 87.71
C ARG A 85 11.90 -16.08 87.37
N THR A 86 12.92 -15.47 88.00
CA THR A 86 13.71 -15.99 89.17
C THR A 86 14.13 -17.45 89.00
N ASP A 87 15.37 -17.91 89.11
CA ASP A 87 16.67 -17.40 89.55
C ASP A 87 17.71 -18.41 89.03
N LEU A 88 18.99 -18.01 88.96
CA LEU A 88 20.17 -18.72 89.48
C LEU A 88 21.45 -18.48 88.67
N ALA A 89 22.39 -17.84 89.38
CA ALA A 89 23.83 -18.06 89.36
C ALA A 89 24.65 -17.64 88.11
N GLY A 90 25.43 -16.57 88.28
CA GLY A 90 26.71 -16.36 87.56
C GLY A 90 27.79 -17.37 88.00
N PRO A 91 29.01 -17.34 87.42
CA PRO A 91 29.80 -16.10 87.36
C PRO A 91 30.65 -15.86 86.08
N ALA A 92 31.04 -14.60 85.93
CA ALA A 92 32.36 -14.07 85.56
C ALA A 92 33.08 -14.49 84.26
N GLY A 93 33.62 -13.46 83.59
CA GLY A 93 34.66 -13.51 82.55
C GLY A 93 34.13 -12.98 81.21
N GLY A 94 34.22 -11.69 80.91
CA GLY A 94 35.48 -11.03 80.56
C GLY A 94 35.76 -11.19 79.06
N ASP A 95 35.76 -10.07 78.34
CA ASP A 95 36.25 -9.89 76.95
C ASP A 95 35.40 -10.34 75.75
N ARG A 96 34.41 -9.51 75.36
CA ARG A 96 33.93 -9.44 73.96
C ARG A 96 33.66 -8.01 73.49
N ALA A 97 34.68 -7.15 73.52
CA ALA A 97 34.65 -5.84 72.86
C ALA A 97 35.38 -5.75 71.49
N PRO A 98 36.32 -6.63 71.06
CA PRO A 98 37.07 -6.35 69.82
C PRO A 98 36.46 -6.94 68.53
N ARG A 99 35.58 -7.96 68.61
CA ARG A 99 35.08 -8.67 67.41
C ARG A 99 34.04 -7.90 66.60
N ARG A 100 33.22 -7.05 67.23
CA ARG A 100 32.17 -6.28 66.54
C ARG A 100 32.74 -5.11 65.72
N ARG A 101 33.86 -4.52 66.18
CA ARG A 101 34.56 -3.45 65.45
C ARG A 101 35.31 -3.99 64.24
N THR A 102 35.95 -5.14 64.35
CA THR A 102 36.62 -5.79 63.19
C THR A 102 35.62 -6.26 62.13
N LEU A 103 34.45 -6.76 62.54
CA LEU A 103 33.37 -7.10 61.60
C LEU A 103 32.79 -5.88 60.87
N LEU A 104 32.58 -4.76 61.57
CA LEU A 104 32.07 -3.52 60.96
C LEU A 104 33.11 -2.84 60.05
N VAL A 105 34.40 -2.87 60.42
CA VAL A 105 35.48 -2.39 59.56
C VAL A 105 35.65 -3.29 58.33
N GLY A 106 35.52 -4.61 58.50
CA GLY A 106 35.51 -5.56 57.39
C GLY A 106 34.35 -5.34 56.43
N LEU A 107 33.13 -5.12 56.94
CA LEU A 107 31.95 -4.83 56.12
C LEU A 107 32.07 -3.47 55.40
N GLY A 108 32.61 -2.46 56.08
CA GLY A 108 32.88 -1.14 55.50
C GLY A 108 33.93 -1.20 54.40
N ALA A 109 34.99 -1.99 54.56
CA ALA A 109 36.01 -2.20 53.54
C ALA A 109 35.46 -2.95 52.32
N VAL A 110 34.66 -4.00 52.52
CA VAL A 110 34.00 -4.71 51.42
C VAL A 110 33.05 -3.79 50.67
N ALA A 111 32.22 -3.01 51.39
CA ALA A 111 31.31 -2.04 50.79
C ALA A 111 32.05 -0.99 49.94
N LEU A 112 33.17 -0.46 50.44
CA LEU A 112 34.04 0.47 49.71
C LEU A 112 34.67 -0.16 48.46
N VAL A 113 35.11 -1.42 48.55
CA VAL A 113 35.68 -2.14 47.40
C VAL A 113 34.60 -2.44 46.36
N THR A 114 33.39 -2.85 46.76
CA THR A 114 32.27 -3.01 45.80
C THR A 114 31.83 -1.68 45.21
N ALA A 115 31.78 -0.60 45.99
CA ALA A 115 31.45 0.72 45.48
C ALA A 115 32.50 1.22 44.49
N ALA A 116 33.79 1.02 44.78
CA ALA A 116 34.89 1.35 43.88
C ALA A 116 34.88 0.48 42.61
N ALA A 117 34.58 -0.82 42.73
CA ALA A 117 34.45 -1.73 41.59
C ALA A 117 33.22 -1.41 40.73
N LEU A 118 32.12 -0.95 41.33
CA LEU A 118 30.90 -0.54 40.63
C LEU A 118 31.08 0.83 39.97
N VAL A 119 31.80 1.76 40.60
CA VAL A 119 32.22 3.03 39.99
C VAL A 119 33.22 2.78 38.86
N ALA A 120 34.18 1.88 39.02
CA ALA A 120 35.11 1.47 37.96
C ALA A 120 34.39 0.73 36.81
N GLY A 121 33.38 -0.09 37.12
CA GLY A 121 32.48 -0.74 36.17
C GLY A 121 31.63 0.26 35.39
N LEU A 122 31.10 1.29 36.05
CA LEU A 122 30.35 2.38 35.40
C LEU A 122 31.26 3.32 34.59
N LEU A 123 32.51 3.53 35.02
CA LEU A 123 33.51 4.33 34.28
C LEU A 123 34.06 3.57 33.06
N SER A 124 34.10 2.24 33.11
CA SER A 124 34.44 1.37 31.96
C SER A 124 33.25 1.15 31.02
N TRP A 125 32.03 1.39 31.47
CA TRP A 125 30.83 1.60 30.64
C TRP A 125 30.79 3.01 30.03
N ARG A 126 31.92 3.51 29.54
CA ARG A 126 31.88 4.58 28.55
C ARG A 126 31.59 3.92 27.19
N PRO A 127 30.40 4.13 26.59
CA PRO A 127 30.26 3.83 25.18
C PRO A 127 31.38 4.57 24.44
N ASP A 128 32.01 3.91 23.47
CA ASP A 128 32.97 4.58 22.61
C ASP A 128 32.37 5.93 22.17
N PRO A 129 33.11 7.04 22.30
CA PRO A 129 32.64 8.30 21.76
C PRO A 129 32.29 8.05 20.28
N PRO A 130 31.12 8.51 19.80
CA PRO A 130 30.71 8.25 18.43
C PRO A 130 31.84 8.67 17.50
N ASP A 131 32.31 7.74 16.67
CA ASP A 131 33.34 8.03 15.69
C ASP A 131 32.93 9.30 14.93
N PRO A 132 33.81 10.30 14.82
CA PRO A 132 33.46 11.54 14.13
C PRO A 132 33.03 11.20 12.70
N ALA A 133 31.86 11.71 12.30
CA ALA A 133 31.28 11.41 11.00
C ALA A 133 32.32 11.63 9.88
N ARG A 134 32.70 10.55 9.20
CA ARG A 134 33.80 10.56 8.23
C ARG A 134 33.29 10.54 6.79
N ALA A 135 34.18 10.87 5.85
CA ALA A 135 33.90 10.70 4.44
C ALA A 135 33.63 9.22 4.11
N LEU A 136 32.78 9.00 3.10
CA LEU A 136 32.51 7.67 2.56
C LEU A 136 33.75 7.14 1.83
N THR A 137 34.03 5.86 2.01
CA THR A 137 34.88 5.09 1.09
C THR A 137 34.15 4.86 -0.23
N VAL A 138 34.88 4.46 -1.28
CA VAL A 138 34.30 4.14 -2.60
C VAL A 138 33.22 3.05 -2.46
N THR A 139 33.53 1.96 -1.76
CA THR A 139 32.59 0.85 -1.54
C THR A 139 31.35 1.27 -0.76
N GLU A 140 31.50 2.15 0.23
CA GLU A 140 30.35 2.69 0.98
C GLU A 140 29.48 3.60 0.12
N ALA A 141 30.10 4.42 -0.75
CA ALA A 141 29.38 5.28 -1.67
C ALA A 141 28.61 4.47 -2.73
N GLU A 142 29.23 3.44 -3.30
CA GLU A 142 28.57 2.51 -4.23
C GLU A 142 27.41 1.77 -3.56
N ARG A 143 27.60 1.33 -2.31
CA ARG A 143 26.54 0.68 -1.54
C ARG A 143 25.37 1.60 -1.26
N LEU A 144 25.62 2.85 -0.88
CA LEU A 144 24.58 3.85 -0.67
C LEU A 144 23.87 4.21 -1.99
N ALA A 145 24.60 4.30 -3.10
CA ALA A 145 24.05 4.50 -4.44
C ALA A 145 23.16 3.34 -4.91
N ALA A 146 23.42 2.12 -4.44
CA ALA A 146 22.67 0.93 -4.80
C ALA A 146 21.35 0.75 -4.01
N VAL A 147 21.06 1.58 -3.00
CA VAL A 147 19.90 1.39 -2.11
C VAL A 147 18.57 1.37 -2.86
N ARG A 148 18.30 2.37 -3.71
CA ARG A 148 17.00 2.49 -4.41
C ARG A 148 16.77 1.39 -5.43
N VAL A 149 17.81 0.98 -6.16
CA VAL A 149 17.73 -0.16 -7.08
C VAL A 149 17.61 -1.50 -6.35
N THR A 150 18.20 -1.60 -5.15
CA THR A 150 18.04 -2.79 -4.29
C THR A 150 16.61 -2.88 -3.76
N ASN A 151 15.99 -1.76 -3.36
CA ASN A 151 14.57 -1.72 -3.02
C ASN A 151 13.69 -2.17 -4.19
N TYR A 152 13.94 -1.65 -5.39
CA TYR A 152 13.22 -2.06 -6.60
C TYR A 152 13.37 -3.56 -6.89
N ARG A 153 14.58 -4.12 -6.76
CA ARG A 153 14.86 -5.55 -7.01
C ARG A 153 14.28 -6.48 -5.92
N ASP A 154 14.35 -6.08 -4.66
CA ASP A 154 13.77 -6.85 -3.54
C ASP A 154 12.24 -6.85 -3.57
N GLY A 155 11.65 -5.85 -4.23
CA GLY A 155 10.25 -5.71 -4.55
C GLY A 155 9.38 -5.30 -3.37
N ARG A 156 9.22 -6.16 -2.37
CA ARG A 156 8.25 -5.94 -1.28
C ARG A 156 8.91 -5.87 0.09
N ALA A 157 8.40 -5.01 0.96
CA ALA A 157 8.78 -4.94 2.36
C ALA A 157 7.59 -4.55 3.25
N ARG A 158 7.58 -5.08 4.47
CA ARG A 158 6.73 -4.55 5.54
C ARG A 158 7.36 -3.26 6.04
N LEU A 159 6.53 -2.30 6.42
CA LEU A 159 6.98 -1.02 6.95
C LEU A 159 6.21 -0.61 8.20
N ARG A 160 6.89 0.15 9.05
CA ARG A 160 6.31 0.94 10.13
C ARG A 160 6.85 2.35 9.99
N ALA A 161 5.96 3.33 9.95
CA ALA A 161 6.33 4.73 9.80
C ALA A 161 5.65 5.61 10.85
N THR A 162 6.38 6.62 11.32
CA THR A 162 5.85 7.71 12.13
C THR A 162 6.21 9.02 11.45
N VAL A 163 5.23 9.89 11.23
CA VAL A 163 5.42 11.20 10.59
C VAL A 163 4.77 12.28 11.44
N GLY A 164 5.50 13.36 11.69
CA GLY A 164 5.04 14.44 12.55
C GLY A 164 5.26 14.17 14.04
N GLN A 165 4.76 15.07 14.88
CA GLN A 165 4.90 15.04 16.34
C GLN A 165 3.61 15.56 16.99
N GLY A 166 3.43 15.24 18.27
CA GLY A 166 2.30 15.75 19.05
C GLY A 166 0.94 15.41 18.43
N GLY A 167 0.05 16.40 18.36
CA GLY A 167 -1.31 16.25 17.83
C GLY A 167 -1.39 15.95 16.33
N ASP A 168 -0.35 16.30 15.55
CA ASP A 168 -0.30 16.09 14.10
C ASP A 168 0.43 14.79 13.72
N ARG A 169 0.80 13.96 14.71
CA ARG A 169 1.50 12.70 14.48
C ARG A 169 0.61 11.70 13.75
N VAL A 170 1.09 11.20 12.63
CA VAL A 170 0.53 10.09 11.87
C VAL A 170 1.42 8.87 12.06
N GLU A 171 0.81 7.74 12.38
CA GLU A 171 1.47 6.44 12.46
C GLU A 171 0.91 5.55 11.36
N ALA A 172 1.77 4.78 10.68
CA ALA A 172 1.35 3.87 9.63
C ALA A 172 2.07 2.52 9.74
N VAL A 173 1.35 1.44 9.50
CA VAL A 173 1.88 0.07 9.44
C VAL A 173 1.34 -0.61 8.20
N GLY A 174 2.17 -1.34 7.47
CA GLY A 174 1.70 -2.08 6.30
C GLY A 174 2.82 -2.53 5.40
N TRP A 175 2.60 -2.43 4.09
CA TRP A 175 3.54 -2.92 3.08
C TRP A 175 3.69 -1.93 1.93
N VAL A 176 4.84 -2.04 1.27
CA VAL A 176 5.13 -1.40 -0.01
C VAL A 176 5.58 -2.45 -1.01
N ASP A 177 5.13 -2.32 -2.26
CA ASP A 177 5.66 -3.00 -3.43
C ASP A 177 6.30 -1.94 -4.34
N TRP A 178 7.62 -2.03 -4.52
CA TRP A 178 8.40 -1.14 -5.38
C TRP A 178 8.49 -1.63 -6.83
N THR A 179 8.28 -2.92 -7.09
CA THR A 179 8.18 -3.44 -8.47
C THR A 179 6.87 -3.02 -9.13
N ARG A 180 5.81 -2.92 -8.32
CA ARG A 180 4.50 -2.41 -8.70
C ARG A 180 4.19 -1.30 -7.72
N PRO A 181 4.47 -0.02 -8.03
CA PRO A 181 4.49 1.06 -7.05
C PRO A 181 3.13 1.20 -6.36
N LEU A 182 2.98 0.47 -5.26
CA LEU A 182 1.75 0.27 -4.52
C LEU A 182 2.12 0.23 -3.05
N VAL A 183 1.44 1.05 -2.29
CA VAL A 183 1.54 1.10 -0.83
C VAL A 183 0.20 0.65 -0.27
N TYR A 184 0.23 -0.18 0.77
CA TYR A 184 -0.96 -0.59 1.50
C TYR A 184 -0.72 -0.52 3.00
N LEU A 185 -1.43 0.38 3.67
CA LEU A 185 -1.21 0.77 5.07
C LEU A 185 -2.51 0.71 5.85
N ASP A 186 -2.37 0.47 7.14
CA ASP A 186 -3.31 0.96 8.15
C ASP A 186 -2.71 2.23 8.75
N VAL A 187 -3.50 3.30 8.79
CA VAL A 187 -3.09 4.64 9.19
C VAL A 187 -3.84 5.06 10.46
N GLY A 188 -3.07 5.46 11.46
CA GLY A 188 -3.55 5.92 12.76
C GLY A 188 -2.75 7.12 13.27
N GLY A 189 -2.82 7.34 14.57
CA GLY A 189 -2.24 8.48 15.28
C GLY A 189 -3.23 9.63 15.46
N PRO A 190 -2.92 10.58 16.36
CA PRO A 190 -3.78 11.74 16.62
C PRO A 190 -3.97 12.63 15.38
N GLY A 191 -2.98 12.70 14.50
CA GLY A 191 -2.99 13.53 13.30
C GLY A 191 -3.66 12.90 12.07
N ALA A 192 -4.07 11.64 12.13
CA ALA A 192 -4.66 10.93 10.98
C ALA A 192 -6.00 11.56 10.53
N GLY A 193 -6.78 12.09 11.47
CA GLY A 193 -8.08 12.71 11.19
C GLY A 193 -8.98 11.82 10.30
N PRO A 194 -9.52 12.33 9.18
CA PRO A 194 -10.43 11.59 8.30
C PRO A 194 -9.74 10.51 7.43
N LEU A 195 -8.41 10.44 7.47
CA LEU A 195 -7.61 9.44 6.75
C LEU A 195 -7.34 8.19 7.58
N ARG A 196 -7.87 8.13 8.82
CA ARG A 196 -7.74 6.98 9.70
C ARG A 196 -8.38 5.73 9.09
N GLY A 197 -7.67 4.62 9.18
CA GLY A 197 -8.06 3.33 8.65
C GLY A 197 -7.16 2.90 7.50
N LEU A 198 -7.72 2.12 6.58
CA LEU A 198 -6.94 1.50 5.52
C LEU A 198 -6.67 2.49 4.38
N VAL A 199 -5.43 2.52 3.92
CA VAL A 199 -4.96 3.36 2.81
C VAL A 199 -4.24 2.50 1.79
N GLN A 200 -4.64 2.60 0.53
CA GLN A 200 -3.84 2.14 -0.60
C GLN A 200 -3.46 3.31 -1.48
N ALA A 201 -2.24 3.31 -1.98
CA ALA A 201 -1.76 4.37 -2.85
C ALA A 201 -0.93 3.82 -4.00
N THR A 202 -1.09 4.44 -5.16
CA THR A 202 -0.15 4.39 -6.28
C THR A 202 0.37 5.81 -6.52
N PRO A 203 1.45 6.02 -7.28
CA PRO A 203 1.90 7.37 -7.61
C PRO A 203 0.75 8.23 -8.17
N GLY A 204 0.45 9.31 -7.47
CA GLY A 204 -0.61 10.27 -7.83
C GLY A 204 -2.05 9.89 -7.49
N VAL A 205 -2.33 8.71 -6.91
CA VAL A 205 -3.70 8.30 -6.55
C VAL A 205 -3.72 7.66 -5.17
N VAL A 206 -4.60 8.15 -4.31
CA VAL A 206 -4.78 7.62 -2.95
C VAL A 206 -6.22 7.17 -2.74
N ALA A 207 -6.37 5.91 -2.36
CA ALA A 207 -7.62 5.30 -1.95
C ALA A 207 -7.61 5.12 -0.42
N VAL A 208 -8.66 5.58 0.23
CA VAL A 208 -8.84 5.48 1.69
C VAL A 208 -10.13 4.73 1.95
N ARG A 209 -10.12 3.80 2.90
CA ARG A 209 -11.30 3.20 3.50
C ARG A 209 -11.36 3.69 4.95
N PRO A 210 -12.10 4.78 5.22
CA PRO A 210 -12.17 5.36 6.56
C PRO A 210 -12.73 4.35 7.56
N ASP A 211 -12.12 4.29 8.73
CA ASP A 211 -12.64 3.57 9.89
C ASP A 211 -12.69 4.52 11.09
N PRO A 212 -13.85 5.15 11.36
CA PRO A 212 -13.98 6.10 12.47
C PRO A 212 -13.91 5.38 13.84
N ALA A 213 -14.14 4.07 13.89
CA ALA A 213 -14.05 3.28 15.11
C ALA A 213 -12.63 2.76 15.37
N ALA A 214 -11.71 2.93 14.42
CA ALA A 214 -10.35 2.44 14.56
C ALA A 214 -9.61 3.11 15.73
N VAL A 215 -8.91 2.28 16.49
CA VAL A 215 -8.01 2.68 17.58
C VAL A 215 -6.93 3.62 17.02
N LEU A 216 -6.40 4.51 17.87
CA LEU A 216 -5.32 5.43 17.48
C LEU A 216 -4.06 4.69 17.01
N THR A 217 -3.83 3.46 17.46
CA THR A 217 -2.65 2.69 17.08
C THR A 217 -2.94 1.86 15.84
N PRO A 218 -2.18 2.05 14.74
CA PRO A 218 -2.37 1.26 13.53
C PRO A 218 -1.98 -0.21 13.76
N ALA A 219 -2.76 -1.11 13.17
CA ALA A 219 -2.52 -2.54 13.17
C ALA A 219 -1.91 -2.99 11.83
N VAL A 220 -1.59 -4.28 11.72
CA VAL A 220 -1.22 -4.85 10.42
C VAL A 220 -2.48 -4.95 9.56
N PRO A 221 -2.51 -4.36 8.35
CA PRO A 221 -3.71 -4.42 7.51
C PRO A 221 -4.01 -5.87 7.06
N PRO A 222 -5.27 -6.21 6.77
CA PRO A 222 -5.62 -7.55 6.29
C PRO A 222 -4.99 -7.84 4.93
N LEU A 223 -4.44 -9.03 4.71
CA LEU A 223 -3.72 -9.36 3.46
C LEU A 223 -4.58 -9.17 2.19
N LEU A 224 -5.86 -9.53 2.28
CA LEU A 224 -6.85 -9.24 1.25
C LEU A 224 -7.60 -7.97 1.65
N PRO A 225 -7.46 -6.87 0.90
CA PRO A 225 -8.20 -5.64 1.20
C PRO A 225 -9.70 -5.88 1.11
N PRO A 226 -10.50 -5.31 2.02
CA PRO A 226 -11.97 -5.31 1.89
C PRO A 226 -12.40 -4.77 0.52
N ALA A 227 -13.50 -5.27 -0.03
CA ALA A 227 -13.97 -4.85 -1.36
C ALA A 227 -14.77 -3.52 -1.32
N ASP A 228 -15.22 -3.12 -0.15
CA ASP A 228 -16.21 -2.07 0.09
C ASP A 228 -15.59 -0.78 0.65
N ASN A 229 -16.35 0.32 0.56
CA ASN A 229 -16.11 1.58 1.27
C ASN A 229 -14.80 2.34 0.95
N TRP A 230 -14.06 1.91 -0.07
CA TRP A 230 -12.94 2.68 -0.61
C TRP A 230 -13.41 3.96 -1.30
N ARG A 231 -12.70 5.05 -1.02
CA ARG A 231 -12.91 6.41 -1.56
C ARG A 231 -11.59 6.94 -2.09
N ILE A 232 -11.60 7.54 -3.26
CA ILE A 232 -10.43 8.27 -3.76
C ILE A 232 -10.37 9.62 -3.06
N ARG A 233 -9.17 9.98 -2.61
CA ARG A 233 -8.90 11.23 -1.91
C ARG A 233 -7.77 11.96 -2.62
N ASP A 234 -8.00 13.21 -2.93
CA ASP A 234 -6.92 14.16 -3.15
C ASP A 234 -6.30 14.46 -1.78
N LEU A 235 -4.97 14.47 -1.68
CA LEU A 235 -4.25 14.79 -0.45
C LEU A 235 -3.75 16.25 -0.30
N PRO A 236 -4.31 17.31 -0.94
CA PRO A 236 -3.65 18.62 -0.96
C PRO A 236 -3.60 19.35 0.39
N ASP A 237 -4.28 18.88 1.44
CA ASP A 237 -4.37 19.57 2.74
C ASP A 237 -3.75 18.80 3.92
N ARG A 238 -3.02 17.69 3.68
CA ARG A 238 -2.43 16.86 4.75
C ARG A 238 -0.97 16.51 4.44
N PRO A 239 0.00 17.36 4.83
CA PRO A 239 1.39 17.23 4.40
C PRO A 239 2.06 15.95 4.91
N ALA A 240 1.69 15.43 6.08
CA ALA A 240 2.38 14.30 6.70
C ALA A 240 2.21 12.99 5.90
N LEU A 241 0.98 12.56 5.62
CA LEU A 241 0.75 11.31 4.87
C LEU A 241 1.16 11.46 3.40
N ALA A 242 0.86 12.59 2.77
CA ALA A 242 1.29 12.85 1.39
C ALA A 242 2.82 12.74 1.26
N ALA A 243 3.56 13.42 2.14
CA ALA A 243 5.02 13.37 2.12
C ALA A 243 5.58 11.99 2.48
N LEU A 244 4.90 11.20 3.32
CA LEU A 244 5.26 9.80 3.56
C LEU A 244 5.13 8.97 2.27
N LEU A 245 4.01 9.09 1.57
CA LEU A 245 3.76 8.34 0.34
C LEU A 245 4.75 8.73 -0.76
N ASP A 246 5.01 10.02 -0.93
CA ASP A 246 6.02 10.54 -1.86
C ASP A 246 7.41 9.99 -1.52
N LEU A 247 7.79 9.98 -0.24
CA LEU A 247 9.03 9.37 0.23
C LEU A 247 9.09 7.87 -0.12
N LEU A 248 8.05 7.11 0.19
CA LEU A 248 8.01 5.66 -0.08
C LEU A 248 8.19 5.34 -1.57
N PHE A 249 7.57 6.12 -2.45
CA PHE A 249 7.75 5.96 -3.90
C PHE A 249 9.13 6.46 -4.38
N ALA A 250 9.66 7.51 -3.79
CA ALA A 250 11.01 8.01 -4.09
C ALA A 250 12.12 7.04 -3.66
N LEU A 251 11.87 6.13 -2.72
CA LEU A 251 12.84 5.13 -2.27
C LEU A 251 13.09 3.98 -3.27
N SER A 252 12.51 4.03 -4.49
CA SER A 252 12.73 3.06 -5.55
C SER A 252 13.27 3.71 -6.82
N ALA A 253 14.15 3.01 -7.53
CA ALA A 253 14.67 3.37 -8.86
C ALA A 253 15.03 2.12 -9.66
N ASP A 254 14.93 2.18 -10.98
CA ASP A 254 15.30 1.10 -11.89
C ASP A 254 16.83 0.94 -12.06
N ARG A 255 17.61 1.91 -11.59
CA ARG A 255 19.07 1.99 -11.70
C ARG A 255 19.70 2.59 -10.45
N PRO A 256 20.99 2.31 -10.17
CA PRO A 256 21.72 2.93 -9.07
C PRO A 256 21.72 4.47 -9.18
N ASP A 257 21.72 5.15 -8.03
CA ASP A 257 21.90 6.59 -8.00
C ASP A 257 23.32 6.97 -8.47
N PRO A 258 23.50 8.09 -9.20
CA PRO A 258 24.84 8.57 -9.51
C PRO A 258 25.59 8.94 -8.22
N VAL A 259 26.81 8.43 -8.03
CA VAL A 259 27.63 8.72 -6.83
C VAL A 259 27.87 10.22 -6.64
N ALA A 260 27.87 11.02 -7.71
CA ALA A 260 27.93 12.48 -7.64
C ALA A 260 26.79 13.11 -6.80
N ARG A 261 25.61 12.46 -6.74
CA ARG A 261 24.47 12.90 -5.91
C ARG A 261 24.73 12.69 -4.42
N LEU A 262 25.69 11.84 -4.06
CA LEU A 262 26.11 11.57 -2.69
C LEU A 262 27.17 12.56 -2.18
N GLY A 263 27.44 13.65 -2.93
CA GLY A 263 28.34 14.71 -2.51
C GLY A 263 27.92 15.27 -1.13
N GLY A 264 28.78 15.10 -0.13
CA GLY A 264 28.51 15.51 1.26
C GLY A 264 27.91 14.42 2.15
N ALA A 265 27.65 13.22 1.64
CA ALA A 265 27.27 12.08 2.45
C ALA A 265 28.41 11.65 3.39
N ARG A 266 28.07 11.21 4.59
CA ARG A 266 29.03 10.83 5.63
C ARG A 266 28.65 9.48 6.23
N TRP A 267 29.65 8.66 6.53
CA TRP A 267 29.46 7.51 7.40
C TRP A 267 29.47 8.01 8.84
N VAL A 268 28.52 7.55 9.65
CA VAL A 268 28.31 8.03 11.02
C VAL A 268 28.69 6.97 12.04
N ALA A 269 28.18 5.75 11.88
CA ALA A 269 28.36 4.70 12.89
C ALA A 269 28.07 3.30 12.30
N ARG A 270 28.48 2.27 13.03
CA ARG A 270 27.89 0.92 12.91
C ARG A 270 26.73 0.81 13.89
N ASP A 271 25.71 0.08 13.50
CA ASP A 271 24.53 -0.18 14.32
C ASP A 271 23.98 -1.59 14.03
N THR A 272 22.96 -2.01 14.76
CA THR A 272 22.24 -3.26 14.51
C THR A 272 20.74 -2.99 14.53
N VAL A 273 20.04 -3.31 13.44
CA VAL A 273 18.57 -3.27 13.38
C VAL A 273 18.05 -4.70 13.54
N GLY A 274 17.40 -4.97 14.67
CA GLY A 274 17.02 -6.33 15.05
C GLY A 274 18.25 -7.20 15.29
N ARG A 275 18.57 -8.09 14.33
CA ARG A 275 19.78 -8.93 14.33
C ARG A 275 20.70 -8.66 13.13
N THR A 276 20.38 -7.66 12.32
CA THR A 276 21.11 -7.35 11.09
C THR A 276 22.11 -6.24 11.35
N PRO A 277 23.43 -6.46 11.14
CA PRO A 277 24.43 -5.41 11.24
C PRO A 277 24.28 -4.43 10.09
N VAL A 278 24.29 -3.13 10.39
CA VAL A 278 24.09 -2.05 9.42
C VAL A 278 25.11 -0.94 9.63
N ASP A 279 25.40 -0.22 8.57
CA ASP A 279 26.15 1.03 8.61
C ASP A 279 25.17 2.20 8.51
N VAL A 280 25.40 3.23 9.32
CA VAL A 280 24.59 4.45 9.39
C VAL A 280 25.22 5.53 8.54
N PHE A 281 24.50 5.97 7.51
CA PHE A 281 24.90 7.04 6.63
C PHE A 281 24.07 8.29 6.86
N ARG A 282 24.70 9.46 6.79
CA ARG A 282 24.04 10.77 6.80
C ARG A 282 24.13 11.40 5.41
N MET A 283 23.01 11.87 4.88
CA MET A 283 22.91 12.59 3.61
C MET A 283 22.27 13.97 3.80
N ALA A 284 22.69 14.94 2.99
CA ALA A 284 22.16 16.29 3.00
C ALA A 284 20.86 16.43 2.18
N THR A 285 20.60 15.50 1.27
CA THR A 285 19.55 15.64 0.25
C THR A 285 18.47 14.56 0.38
N THR A 286 17.24 14.98 0.07
CA THR A 286 16.05 14.12 -0.05
C THR A 286 16.20 13.17 -1.25
N PRO A 287 15.73 11.91 -1.15
CA PRO A 287 15.62 11.04 -2.31
C PRO A 287 14.65 11.68 -3.32
N ALA A 288 15.16 12.03 -4.50
CA ALA A 288 14.35 12.62 -5.56
C ALA A 288 13.68 11.52 -6.39
N PRO A 289 12.39 11.68 -6.77
CA PRO A 289 11.74 10.76 -7.69
C PRO A 289 12.55 10.70 -8.99
N THR A 290 12.75 9.48 -9.49
CA THR A 290 13.26 9.31 -10.85
C THR A 290 12.16 9.76 -11.80
N ALA A 291 12.43 10.78 -12.62
CA ALA A 291 11.55 11.12 -13.73
C ALA A 291 11.48 9.90 -14.66
N ASN A 292 10.40 9.13 -14.55
CA ASN A 292 10.06 8.15 -15.57
C ASN A 292 9.68 8.95 -16.81
N THR A 293 10.58 9.01 -17.78
CA THR A 293 10.26 9.48 -19.14
C THR A 293 9.38 8.42 -19.81
N ALA A 294 8.14 8.28 -19.34
CA ALA A 294 7.06 7.65 -20.09
C ALA A 294 6.45 8.74 -20.98
N GLY A 295 7.21 9.10 -22.01
CA GLY A 295 6.87 10.11 -22.99
C GLY A 295 7.89 10.03 -24.10
N GLY A 296 7.67 9.13 -25.05
CA GLY A 296 8.47 9.04 -26.27
C GLY A 296 8.29 10.31 -27.08
N THR A 297 9.13 11.30 -26.83
CA THR A 297 9.58 12.24 -27.84
C THR A 297 11.05 11.96 -28.07
N VAL A 298 11.36 11.42 -29.25
CA VAL A 298 12.70 11.30 -29.80
C VAL A 298 13.40 12.65 -29.57
N PRO A 299 14.56 12.72 -28.88
CA PRO A 299 15.34 13.93 -28.87
C PRO A 299 15.85 14.11 -30.30
N THR A 300 15.28 15.07 -31.02
CA THR A 300 15.87 15.57 -32.25
C THR A 300 17.26 16.07 -31.90
N THR A 301 18.26 15.38 -32.43
CA THR A 301 19.68 15.73 -32.43
C THR A 301 19.84 17.23 -32.72
N PRO A 302 20.44 18.05 -31.85
CA PRO A 302 20.90 19.36 -32.28
C PRO A 302 22.04 19.13 -33.26
N THR A 303 21.78 19.45 -34.53
CA THR A 303 22.76 19.49 -35.61
C THR A 303 23.96 20.34 -35.15
N ALA A 304 25.09 19.66 -34.94
CA ALA A 304 26.38 20.31 -34.75
C ALA A 304 26.81 20.95 -36.06
N THR A 305 26.79 22.28 -36.12
CA THR A 305 27.53 23.04 -37.13
C THR A 305 28.90 23.36 -36.53
N ALA A 306 29.91 22.55 -36.88
CA ALA A 306 31.31 22.94 -36.74
C ALA A 306 31.61 24.03 -37.78
N THR A 307 32.42 25.06 -37.48
CA THR A 307 33.88 25.17 -37.78
C THR A 307 34.22 26.69 -37.80
N PRO A 308 35.47 27.20 -37.70
CA PRO A 308 36.63 26.86 -36.86
C PRO A 308 37.25 28.06 -36.07
N ALA A 309 38.15 27.70 -35.14
CA ALA A 309 39.47 28.28 -34.80
C ALA A 309 39.77 29.80 -34.78
N GLY A 310 40.38 30.20 -33.65
CA GLY A 310 41.17 31.41 -33.41
C GLY A 310 40.93 31.84 -31.96
N GLY A 311 41.80 31.71 -30.96
CA GLY A 311 43.26 31.73 -30.94
C GLY A 311 43.66 32.93 -30.09
N THR A 312 43.91 32.77 -28.78
CA THR A 312 44.94 33.50 -28.01
C THR A 312 45.02 33.04 -26.56
N VAL A 313 46.27 32.99 -26.10
CA VAL A 313 46.81 32.71 -24.77
C VAL A 313 46.77 34.00 -23.93
N ALA A 314 46.48 33.91 -22.62
CA ALA A 314 46.97 34.83 -21.56
C ALA A 314 46.43 34.40 -20.17
N THR A 315 47.25 33.74 -19.35
CA THR A 315 47.91 34.25 -18.11
C THR A 315 47.05 34.32 -16.84
N ALA A 316 47.50 33.56 -15.84
CA ALA A 316 47.14 33.66 -14.42
C ALA A 316 47.60 35.00 -13.80
N PRO A 317 47.10 35.32 -12.59
CA PRO A 317 48.03 35.78 -11.57
C PRO A 317 47.81 35.13 -10.19
N THR A 318 48.94 34.93 -9.54
CA THR A 318 49.18 34.61 -8.12
C THR A 318 49.02 35.87 -7.25
N ALA A 319 48.43 35.76 -6.05
CA ALA A 319 48.83 36.51 -4.85
C ALA A 319 48.09 36.06 -3.57
N THR A 320 48.86 35.73 -2.53
CA THR A 320 48.54 35.74 -1.08
C THR A 320 49.49 36.80 -0.45
N PRO A 321 49.53 37.12 0.87
CA PRO A 321 48.56 37.17 1.99
C PRO A 321 48.53 38.57 2.69
N ALA A 322 47.72 38.79 3.74
CA ALA A 322 48.11 39.57 4.96
C ALA A 322 46.96 39.82 5.97
N GLY A 323 47.34 39.75 7.27
CA GLY A 323 46.73 40.43 8.43
C GLY A 323 45.48 39.76 9.03
N GLY A 324 45.32 39.53 10.33
CA GLY A 324 46.02 39.99 11.52
C GLY A 324 45.03 39.86 12.69
N THR A 325 45.45 39.19 13.76
CA THR A 325 44.85 38.97 15.08
C THR A 325 44.00 40.11 15.67
N VAL A 326 42.97 39.78 16.49
CA VAL A 326 42.84 40.17 17.93
C VAL A 326 41.89 39.20 18.65
N ALA A 327 42.33 38.74 19.83
CA ALA A 327 41.59 37.95 20.80
C ALA A 327 40.93 38.85 21.87
N THR A 328 39.72 38.50 22.33
CA THR A 328 39.20 38.94 23.64
C THR A 328 38.22 37.90 24.23
N ILE A 329 38.56 37.40 25.43
CA ILE A 329 37.69 36.75 26.43
C ILE A 329 37.75 37.69 27.66
N PRO A 330 36.64 38.02 28.36
CA PRO A 330 36.27 37.27 29.57
C PRO A 330 34.76 37.05 29.83
N ALA A 331 34.53 36.00 30.63
CA ALA A 331 33.30 35.52 31.30
C ALA A 331 32.92 36.42 32.52
N PRO A 332 32.01 36.09 33.50
CA PRO A 332 31.27 34.84 33.73
C PRO A 332 29.83 34.92 34.35
N THR A 333 29.24 33.71 34.52
CA THR A 333 28.29 33.25 35.58
C THR A 333 26.80 33.63 35.59
N ALA A 334 25.94 32.61 35.56
CA ALA A 334 24.94 32.35 36.62
C ALA A 334 24.35 30.92 36.51
N THR A 335 24.39 30.18 37.63
CA THR A 335 23.67 28.92 37.90
C THR A 335 22.36 29.25 38.65
N PRO A 336 21.31 28.42 38.56
CA PRO A 336 20.90 27.76 39.81
C PRO A 336 20.42 26.29 39.66
N ALA A 337 20.51 25.62 40.82
CA ALA A 337 19.88 24.39 41.35
C ALA A 337 18.71 23.78 40.53
N GLY A 338 18.54 22.45 40.43
CA GLY A 338 18.74 21.42 41.45
C GLY A 338 17.36 20.85 41.83
N GLY A 339 16.97 19.75 41.20
CA GLY A 339 15.70 19.05 41.45
C GLY A 339 15.76 17.62 40.90
N THR A 340 16.18 16.69 41.74
CA THR A 340 16.33 15.27 41.45
C THR A 340 14.97 14.58 41.54
N SER A 341 14.50 13.98 40.44
CA SER A 341 13.53 12.89 40.48
C SER A 341 13.98 11.83 39.47
N THR A 342 14.26 10.63 39.98
CA THR A 342 14.77 9.48 39.24
C THR A 342 13.60 8.56 38.89
N PRO A 343 13.31 8.28 37.61
CA PRO A 343 12.55 7.10 37.24
C PRO A 343 13.50 5.95 36.84
N LEU A 344 13.09 4.73 37.23
CA LEU A 344 13.64 3.43 36.82
C LEU A 344 13.76 3.31 35.28
N PRO A 345 14.67 2.47 34.72
CA PRO A 345 14.94 2.44 33.30
C PRO A 345 13.81 1.74 32.54
N ALA A 346 13.04 2.50 31.76
CA ALA A 346 12.16 1.95 30.75
C ALA A 346 12.98 1.50 29.53
N ALA A 347 12.59 0.36 28.95
CA ALA A 347 13.17 -0.17 27.72
C ALA A 347 13.20 0.89 26.61
N GLY A 348 14.33 0.92 25.87
CA GLY A 348 14.77 1.97 24.95
C GLY A 348 13.68 2.73 24.19
N THR A 349 13.43 3.97 24.61
CA THR A 349 12.80 5.00 23.79
C THR A 349 13.82 5.55 22.78
N PRO A 350 13.47 5.76 21.48
CA PRO A 350 14.38 6.37 20.53
C PRO A 350 14.71 7.81 20.94
N ARG A 351 16.00 8.14 20.98
CA ARG A 351 16.51 9.49 21.24
C ARG A 351 16.06 10.43 20.11
N PRO A 352 15.54 11.63 20.39
CA PRO A 352 15.15 12.58 19.33
C PRO A 352 16.36 12.97 18.48
N LEU A 353 16.18 12.97 17.15
CA LEU A 353 17.18 13.40 16.17
C LEU A 353 17.47 14.90 16.32
N ALA A 354 18.64 15.23 16.84
CA ALA A 354 19.17 16.59 16.91
C ALA A 354 19.90 17.06 15.64
N ASP A 355 20.02 16.23 14.58
CA ASP A 355 20.75 16.61 13.36
C ASP A 355 19.81 16.84 12.16
N ASP A 356 20.12 17.90 11.39
CA ASP A 356 19.43 18.36 10.18
C ASP A 356 19.75 17.54 8.92
N GLY A 357 19.81 16.21 9.01
CA GLY A 357 20.19 15.35 7.89
C GLY A 357 19.36 14.08 7.78
N TRP A 358 19.29 13.53 6.58
CA TRP A 358 18.71 12.22 6.33
C TRP A 358 19.64 11.14 6.83
N ARG A 359 19.15 10.20 7.65
CA ARG A 359 19.91 9.06 8.14
C ARG A 359 19.38 7.76 7.55
N TYR A 360 20.29 6.95 7.03
CA TYR A 360 20.01 5.67 6.38
C TYR A 360 20.77 4.57 7.10
N TRP A 361 20.07 3.52 7.52
CA TRP A 361 20.67 2.30 8.08
C TRP A 361 20.67 1.23 6.99
N VAL A 362 21.86 0.95 6.46
CA VAL A 362 22.03 0.12 5.26
C VAL A 362 22.93 -1.07 5.60
N ASP A 363 22.50 -2.28 5.26
CA ASP A 363 23.31 -3.48 5.46
C ASP A 363 24.40 -3.62 4.38
N ARG A 364 25.16 -4.72 4.42
CA ARG A 364 26.24 -4.99 3.47
C ARG A 364 25.75 -5.22 2.03
N ASP A 365 24.48 -5.61 1.86
CA ASP A 365 23.85 -5.90 0.57
C ASP A 365 23.13 -4.69 -0.03
N ALA A 366 23.40 -3.48 0.50
CA ALA A 366 22.73 -2.23 0.13
C ALA A 366 21.21 -2.20 0.46
N ARG A 367 20.74 -3.03 1.39
CA ARG A 367 19.33 -3.01 1.81
C ARG A 367 19.13 -1.97 2.90
N LEU A 368 18.13 -1.12 2.70
CA LEU A 368 17.66 -0.17 3.71
C LEU A 368 16.81 -0.88 4.77
N HIS A 369 17.17 -0.73 6.05
CA HIS A 369 16.41 -1.27 7.19
C HIS A 369 15.70 -0.18 8.00
N ARG A 370 16.28 1.02 8.06
CA ARG A 370 15.68 2.18 8.72
C ARG A 370 16.05 3.46 8.00
N LEU A 371 15.13 4.42 8.00
CA LEU A 371 15.35 5.78 7.55
C LEU A 371 14.78 6.75 8.58
N ALA A 372 15.54 7.78 8.93
CA ALA A 372 15.08 8.86 9.78
C ALA A 372 15.46 10.21 9.17
N ALA A 373 14.52 11.14 9.06
CA ALA A 373 14.75 12.43 8.41
C ALA A 373 13.79 13.51 8.90
N ARG A 374 13.96 14.73 8.38
CA ARG A 374 12.94 15.78 8.42
C ARG A 374 12.46 16.06 7.00
N LEU A 375 11.16 15.91 6.77
CA LEU A 375 10.47 16.28 5.54
C LEU A 375 10.33 17.82 5.46
N PRO A 376 9.98 18.39 4.28
CA PRO A 376 9.68 19.82 4.16
C PRO A 376 8.70 20.29 5.24
N GLY A 377 8.93 21.48 5.80
CA GLY A 377 8.20 21.96 6.98
C GLY A 377 8.71 21.40 8.31
N ALA A 378 9.92 20.81 8.33
CA ALA A 378 10.57 20.23 9.52
C ALA A 378 9.79 19.08 10.17
N VAL A 379 8.92 18.42 9.41
CA VAL A 379 8.11 17.30 9.88
C VAL A 379 9.02 16.07 10.03
N PRO A 380 9.29 15.57 11.24
CA PRO A 380 10.15 14.42 11.41
C PRO A 380 9.46 13.17 10.86
N VAL A 381 10.25 12.31 10.23
CA VAL A 381 9.83 10.99 9.75
C VAL A 381 10.80 9.95 10.28
N GLU A 382 10.24 8.85 10.77
CA GLU A 382 10.94 7.62 11.07
C GLU A 382 10.26 6.48 10.31
N LEU A 383 11.04 5.69 9.59
CA LEU A 383 10.59 4.58 8.76
C LEU A 383 11.46 3.37 9.05
N ASP A 384 10.85 2.30 9.55
CA ASP A 384 11.45 0.98 9.70
C ASP A 384 10.94 0.06 8.58
N LEU A 385 11.85 -0.71 7.98
CA LEU A 385 11.56 -1.67 6.92
C LEU A 385 11.91 -3.08 7.39
N ASP A 386 10.91 -3.95 7.42
CA ASP A 386 11.07 -5.37 7.67
C ASP A 386 10.98 -6.14 6.35
N ARG A 387 12.11 -6.73 5.96
CA ARG A 387 12.29 -7.46 4.70
C ARG A 387 12.02 -8.96 4.81
N SER A 388 11.67 -9.47 5.99
CA SER A 388 11.36 -10.89 6.19
C SER A 388 9.94 -11.26 5.74
N HIS A 389 9.02 -10.29 5.76
CA HIS A 389 7.60 -10.50 5.49
C HIS A 389 7.15 -9.81 4.19
N ARG A 390 6.98 -10.57 3.10
CA ARG A 390 6.73 -10.03 1.74
C ARG A 390 5.48 -10.63 1.07
N PRO A 391 4.26 -10.33 1.55
CA PRO A 391 3.05 -10.92 1.01
C PRO A 391 2.73 -10.34 -0.37
N PRO A 392 1.98 -11.04 -1.23
CA PRO A 392 1.40 -10.41 -2.43
C PRO A 392 0.45 -9.29 -2.01
N LEU A 393 0.58 -8.13 -2.66
CA LEU A 393 -0.32 -7.01 -2.46
C LEU A 393 -1.35 -6.99 -3.59
N HIS A 394 -2.60 -6.76 -3.22
CA HIS A 394 -3.74 -6.71 -4.13
C HIS A 394 -4.25 -5.27 -4.21
N PRO A 395 -4.13 -4.59 -5.37
CA PRO A 395 -4.73 -3.28 -5.53
C PRO A 395 -6.25 -3.38 -5.42
N VAL A 396 -6.86 -2.42 -4.74
CA VAL A 396 -8.31 -2.28 -4.71
C VAL A 396 -8.85 -1.98 -6.10
N ALA A 397 -10.14 -2.26 -6.29
CA ALA A 397 -10.79 -2.13 -7.59
C ALA A 397 -10.68 -0.69 -8.15
N ALA A 398 -10.77 0.33 -7.29
CA ALA A 398 -10.58 1.73 -7.64
C ALA A 398 -9.16 2.08 -8.16
N LEU A 399 -8.14 1.28 -7.84
CA LEU A 399 -6.77 1.40 -8.35
C LEU A 399 -6.49 0.48 -9.55
N GLY A 400 -7.53 -0.17 -10.09
CA GLY A 400 -7.45 -1.02 -11.29
C GLY A 400 -7.38 -2.51 -11.01
N GLY A 401 -7.52 -2.93 -9.75
CA GLY A 401 -7.61 -4.33 -9.35
C GLY A 401 -6.34 -5.16 -9.59
N ALA A 402 -6.52 -6.47 -9.76
CA ALA A 402 -5.40 -7.38 -9.97
C ALA A 402 -4.58 -7.02 -11.23
N PRO A 403 -3.24 -7.08 -11.19
CA PRO A 403 -2.42 -6.82 -12.37
C PRO A 403 -2.70 -7.84 -13.47
N GLY A 404 -2.59 -7.41 -14.73
CA GLY A 404 -2.68 -8.27 -15.91
C GLY A 404 -1.36 -8.37 -16.67
N LEU A 405 -1.31 -9.29 -17.63
CA LEU A 405 -0.24 -9.44 -18.62
C LEU A 405 -0.81 -9.03 -19.98
N PRO A 406 -0.62 -7.76 -20.41
CA PRO A 406 -1.16 -7.26 -21.66
C PRO A 406 -0.67 -8.10 -22.84
N ARG A 407 -1.60 -8.56 -23.68
CA ARG A 407 -1.31 -9.22 -24.95
C ARG A 407 -2.39 -8.94 -25.99
N ASP A 408 -2.08 -9.21 -27.25
CA ASP A 408 -3.06 -9.14 -28.33
C ASP A 408 -4.19 -10.16 -28.10
N LEU A 409 -5.38 -9.82 -28.61
CA LEU A 409 -6.52 -10.72 -28.57
C LEU A 409 -6.28 -11.87 -29.54
N THR A 410 -6.63 -13.08 -29.10
CA THR A 410 -6.80 -14.21 -30.01
C THR A 410 -7.99 -13.94 -30.95
N ARG A 411 -8.07 -14.68 -32.05
CA ARG A 411 -9.20 -14.59 -32.99
C ARG A 411 -10.55 -14.79 -32.29
N GLU A 412 -10.64 -15.80 -31.41
CA GLU A 412 -11.88 -16.09 -30.68
C GLU A 412 -12.28 -14.97 -29.73
N GLU A 413 -11.32 -14.35 -29.04
CA GLU A 413 -11.55 -13.21 -28.14
C GLU A 413 -11.98 -11.97 -28.93
N ALA A 414 -11.33 -11.70 -30.07
CA ALA A 414 -11.70 -10.59 -30.95
C ALA A 414 -13.13 -10.77 -31.51
N GLU A 415 -13.48 -11.99 -31.92
CA GLU A 415 -14.84 -12.32 -32.36
C GLU A 415 -15.86 -12.19 -31.21
N ARG A 416 -15.48 -12.57 -29.98
CA ARG A 416 -16.33 -12.41 -28.79
C ARG A 416 -16.60 -10.94 -28.51
N LEU A 417 -15.57 -10.09 -28.57
CA LEU A 417 -15.69 -8.64 -28.45
C LEU A 417 -16.57 -8.04 -29.55
N ALA A 418 -16.41 -8.50 -30.80
CA ALA A 418 -17.23 -8.05 -31.93
C ALA A 418 -18.72 -8.41 -31.79
N ARG A 419 -19.04 -9.58 -31.19
CA ARG A 419 -20.41 -10.03 -30.96
C ARG A 419 -21.08 -9.40 -29.73
N MET A 420 -20.34 -8.72 -28.86
CA MET A 420 -20.84 -8.13 -27.62
C MET A 420 -22.10 -7.26 -27.82
N PRO A 421 -22.19 -6.33 -28.79
CA PRO A 421 -23.38 -5.51 -28.96
C PRO A 421 -24.66 -6.30 -29.24
N ALA A 422 -24.56 -7.33 -30.07
CA ALA A 422 -25.69 -8.20 -30.37
C ALA A 422 -26.11 -9.02 -29.14
N ARG A 423 -25.14 -9.55 -28.37
CA ARG A 423 -25.40 -10.30 -27.13
C ARG A 423 -26.05 -9.44 -26.05
N ASN A 424 -25.54 -8.23 -25.84
CA ASN A 424 -26.12 -7.27 -24.90
C ASN A 424 -27.56 -6.89 -25.29
N ARG A 425 -27.85 -6.64 -26.58
CA ARG A 425 -29.22 -6.37 -27.05
C ARG A 425 -30.16 -7.59 -26.96
N ALA A 426 -29.63 -8.80 -27.10
CA ALA A 426 -30.41 -10.02 -26.94
C ALA A 426 -30.95 -10.15 -25.50
N LEU A 427 -30.15 -9.74 -24.50
CA LEU A 427 -30.58 -9.66 -23.10
C LEU A 427 -31.65 -8.58 -22.85
N GLY A 428 -31.68 -7.54 -23.69
CA GLY A 428 -32.57 -6.40 -23.51
C GLY A 428 -31.97 -5.39 -22.55
N GLY A 429 -32.11 -5.61 -21.24
CA GLY A 429 -31.58 -4.74 -20.21
C GLY A 429 -31.09 -5.49 -18.98
N THR A 430 -30.43 -4.78 -18.07
CA THR A 430 -29.95 -5.28 -16.79
C THR A 430 -30.00 -4.21 -15.70
N ALA A 431 -30.12 -4.63 -14.44
CA ALA A 431 -29.74 -3.78 -13.31
C ALA A 431 -28.23 -3.53 -13.29
N LEU A 432 -27.84 -2.39 -12.69
CA LEU A 432 -26.45 -1.99 -12.53
C LEU A 432 -26.18 -1.42 -11.12
N VAL A 433 -24.91 -1.47 -10.74
CA VAL A 433 -24.33 -0.76 -9.59
C VAL A 433 -23.10 -0.01 -10.09
N LEU A 434 -22.83 1.18 -9.56
CA LEU A 434 -21.70 2.01 -9.97
C LEU A 434 -20.91 2.54 -8.79
N ALA A 435 -19.62 2.74 -9.05
CA ALA A 435 -18.65 3.36 -8.15
C ALA A 435 -17.76 4.28 -8.98
N VAL A 436 -17.96 5.59 -8.86
CA VAL A 436 -17.34 6.58 -9.76
C VAL A 436 -16.62 7.62 -8.93
N PRO A 437 -15.30 7.45 -8.68
CA PRO A 437 -14.46 8.55 -8.24
C PRO A 437 -14.32 9.55 -9.38
N THR A 438 -14.50 10.85 -9.11
CA THR A 438 -14.38 11.91 -10.12
C THR A 438 -13.05 12.66 -9.96
N ASP A 439 -12.66 13.38 -11.01
CA ASP A 439 -11.52 14.32 -10.97
C ASP A 439 -11.78 15.53 -10.05
N THR A 440 -13.05 15.81 -9.73
CA THR A 440 -13.46 16.83 -8.74
C THR A 440 -13.38 16.35 -7.29
N GLY A 441 -12.87 15.13 -7.04
CA GLY A 441 -12.76 14.54 -5.71
C GLY A 441 -14.05 13.92 -5.15
N ALA A 442 -15.16 13.92 -5.90
CA ALA A 442 -16.42 13.30 -5.47
C ALA A 442 -16.36 11.78 -5.59
N ASN A 443 -17.01 11.08 -4.67
CA ASN A 443 -17.01 9.62 -4.62
C ASN A 443 -18.44 9.09 -4.80
N LEU A 444 -18.89 9.01 -6.05
CA LEU A 444 -20.26 8.64 -6.35
C LEU A 444 -20.45 7.12 -6.22
N ARG A 445 -21.48 6.72 -5.45
CA ARG A 445 -22.04 5.36 -5.45
C ARG A 445 -23.44 5.41 -6.02
N GLY A 446 -23.88 4.35 -6.66
CA GLY A 446 -25.22 4.36 -7.24
C GLY A 446 -25.70 3.02 -7.73
N GLY A 447 -27.01 2.95 -7.94
CA GLY A 447 -27.68 1.79 -8.51
C GLY A 447 -28.70 2.22 -9.55
N GLY A 448 -29.09 1.29 -10.41
CA GLY A 448 -30.08 1.59 -11.43
C GLY A 448 -30.32 0.46 -12.42
N TRP A 449 -30.81 0.84 -13.58
CA TRP A 449 -31.11 -0.04 -14.69
C TRP A 449 -30.61 0.54 -16.00
N LEU A 450 -30.27 -0.35 -16.93
CA LEU A 450 -29.88 -0.03 -18.28
C LEU A 450 -30.65 -0.92 -19.25
N ASP A 451 -31.21 -0.33 -20.30
CA ASP A 451 -31.86 -1.01 -21.42
C ASP A 451 -31.10 -0.71 -22.71
N TRP A 452 -30.44 -1.73 -23.26
CA TRP A 452 -29.69 -1.62 -24.51
C TRP A 452 -30.59 -1.49 -25.74
N ARG A 453 -31.83 -2.01 -25.71
CA ARG A 453 -32.78 -1.88 -26.82
C ARG A 453 -33.34 -0.46 -26.88
N GLY A 454 -33.86 0.02 -25.75
CA GLY A 454 -34.33 1.39 -25.58
C GLY A 454 -33.21 2.43 -25.70
N GLN A 455 -31.96 2.05 -25.41
CA GLN A 455 -30.82 2.96 -25.23
C GLN A 455 -31.12 3.98 -24.13
N VAL A 456 -31.56 3.47 -22.99
CA VAL A 456 -31.94 4.26 -21.82
C VAL A 456 -31.25 3.68 -20.60
N ALA A 457 -30.70 4.53 -19.74
CA ALA A 457 -30.31 4.16 -18.38
C ALA A 457 -31.06 5.05 -17.39
N TYR A 458 -31.51 4.47 -16.28
CA TYR A 458 -32.15 5.19 -15.18
C TYR A 458 -31.47 4.80 -13.88
N LEU A 459 -30.84 5.77 -13.22
CA LEU A 459 -29.93 5.53 -12.11
C LEU A 459 -30.06 6.61 -11.04
N ALA A 460 -29.71 6.24 -9.81
CA ALA A 460 -29.52 7.17 -8.71
C ALA A 460 -28.07 7.09 -8.25
N THR A 461 -27.48 8.25 -7.95
CA THR A 461 -26.12 8.36 -7.42
C THR A 461 -26.09 9.24 -6.18
N THR A 462 -25.38 8.77 -5.15
CA THR A 462 -25.12 9.48 -3.89
C THR A 462 -23.62 9.71 -3.79
N ASP A 463 -23.21 10.93 -3.41
CA ASP A 463 -21.82 11.20 -3.08
C ASP A 463 -21.53 10.71 -1.66
N LEU A 464 -20.54 9.83 -1.49
CA LEU A 464 -20.18 9.29 -0.17
C LEU A 464 -19.66 10.36 0.79
N ASP A 465 -19.22 11.51 0.29
CA ASP A 465 -18.74 12.63 1.09
C ASP A 465 -19.83 13.67 1.40
N ALA A 466 -20.95 13.61 0.69
CA ALA A 466 -22.14 14.43 0.92
C ALA A 466 -23.42 13.57 0.80
N PRO A 467 -23.63 12.60 1.71
CA PRO A 467 -24.64 11.56 1.54
C PRO A 467 -26.09 12.05 1.70
N GLU A 468 -26.32 13.31 2.09
CA GLU A 468 -27.64 13.86 2.36
C GLU A 468 -28.50 14.04 1.09
N GLN A 469 -27.86 14.07 -0.09
CA GLN A 469 -28.52 14.26 -1.37
C GLN A 469 -28.13 13.16 -2.35
N ARG A 470 -29.14 12.66 -3.08
CA ARG A 470 -28.94 11.78 -4.23
C ARG A 470 -29.39 12.46 -5.50
N THR A 471 -28.62 12.26 -6.57
CA THR A 471 -29.00 12.68 -7.91
C THR A 471 -29.64 11.50 -8.62
N VAL A 472 -30.89 11.66 -9.07
CA VAL A 472 -31.55 10.70 -9.94
C VAL A 472 -31.44 11.19 -11.37
N ALA A 473 -30.99 10.33 -12.28
CA ALA A 473 -30.74 10.67 -13.67
C ALA A 473 -31.28 9.61 -14.61
N ARG A 474 -31.85 10.07 -15.74
CA ARG A 474 -32.15 9.26 -16.91
C ARG A 474 -31.29 9.70 -18.07
N HIS A 475 -30.53 8.77 -18.61
CA HIS A 475 -29.71 8.93 -19.80
C HIS A 475 -30.45 8.32 -20.98
N ASP A 476 -30.55 9.07 -22.07
CA ASP A 476 -31.05 8.57 -23.35
C ASP A 476 -30.30 9.21 -24.52
N ARG A 477 -30.77 8.98 -25.74
CA ARG A 477 -30.16 9.54 -26.96
C ARG A 477 -30.24 11.07 -27.06
N SER A 478 -31.17 11.69 -26.34
CA SER A 478 -31.38 13.14 -26.34
C SER A 478 -30.54 13.88 -25.29
N GLY A 479 -30.01 13.17 -24.30
CA GLY A 479 -29.14 13.72 -23.25
C GLY A 479 -29.42 13.10 -21.89
N VAL A 480 -29.23 13.89 -20.85
CA VAL A 480 -29.45 13.49 -19.45
C VAL A 480 -30.56 14.33 -18.87
N THR A 481 -31.55 13.70 -18.24
CA THR A 481 -32.56 14.40 -17.45
C THR A 481 -32.36 14.01 -16.00
N ARG A 482 -32.10 14.97 -15.11
CA ARG A 482 -31.74 14.71 -13.72
C ARG A 482 -32.50 15.56 -12.73
N THR A 483 -32.59 15.09 -11.51
CA THR A 483 -33.14 15.81 -10.35
C THR A 483 -32.36 15.43 -9.10
N ARG A 484 -32.40 16.28 -8.06
CA ARG A 484 -31.81 15.98 -6.76
C ARG A 484 -32.93 15.70 -5.76
N LEU A 485 -32.77 14.63 -5.01
CA LEU A 485 -33.70 14.19 -3.97
C LEU A 485 -32.94 14.09 -2.64
N PRO A 486 -33.60 14.33 -1.50
CA PRO A 486 -33.03 13.98 -0.21
C PRO A 486 -32.83 12.46 -0.11
N VAL A 487 -31.80 12.05 0.62
CA VAL A 487 -31.54 10.63 0.94
C VAL A 487 -32.24 10.29 2.26
N GLY A 488 -33.02 9.20 2.27
CA GLY A 488 -33.59 8.59 3.47
C GLY A 488 -32.67 7.50 4.03
N ASP A 489 -33.21 6.47 4.68
CA ASP A 489 -32.44 5.34 5.22
C ASP A 489 -31.94 4.34 4.14
N GLU A 490 -31.96 4.75 2.88
CA GLU A 490 -31.57 3.90 1.76
C GLU A 490 -30.04 3.78 1.63
N ALA A 491 -29.58 2.62 1.18
CA ALA A 491 -28.16 2.42 0.88
C ALA A 491 -27.68 3.39 -0.23
N PRO A 492 -26.39 3.79 -0.24
CA PRO A 492 -25.86 4.71 -1.25
C PRO A 492 -25.98 4.21 -2.70
N ASP A 493 -26.05 2.89 -2.89
CA ASP A 493 -26.25 2.22 -4.18
C ASP A 493 -27.71 1.79 -4.42
N ALA A 494 -28.66 2.33 -3.64
CA ALA A 494 -30.07 2.08 -3.86
C ALA A 494 -30.50 2.52 -5.26
N ARG A 495 -31.40 1.73 -5.84
CA ARG A 495 -31.98 1.99 -7.17
C ARG A 495 -32.86 3.25 -7.11
N PRO A 496 -33.05 3.96 -8.24
CA PRO A 496 -33.93 5.10 -8.27
C PRO A 496 -35.41 4.68 -8.09
N PRO A 497 -36.25 5.57 -7.56
CA PRO A 497 -37.67 5.27 -7.31
C PRO A 497 -38.43 4.95 -8.60
N LEU A 498 -39.39 4.04 -8.51
CA LEU A 498 -40.34 3.72 -9.57
C LEU A 498 -41.78 3.76 -9.00
N PRO A 499 -42.68 4.60 -9.53
CA PRO A 499 -42.47 5.57 -10.63
C PRO A 499 -41.52 6.74 -10.25
N PRO A 500 -41.01 7.51 -11.22
CA PRO A 500 -40.27 8.73 -10.93
C PRO A 500 -41.12 9.71 -10.11
N PRO A 501 -40.54 10.53 -9.24
CA PRO A 501 -41.30 11.53 -8.50
C PRO A 501 -41.81 12.61 -9.46
N ASP A 502 -43.12 12.83 -9.42
CA ASP A 502 -43.82 13.78 -10.30
C ASP A 502 -43.70 15.23 -9.82
N ASP A 503 -43.45 15.42 -8.53
CA ASP A 503 -43.24 16.71 -7.86
C ASP A 503 -41.79 17.20 -7.94
N ALA A 504 -40.86 16.33 -8.35
CA ALA A 504 -39.46 16.67 -8.48
C ALA A 504 -39.19 17.63 -9.65
N ARG A 505 -38.30 18.58 -9.42
CA ARG A 505 -37.80 19.47 -10.47
C ARG A 505 -36.81 18.72 -11.36
N TRP A 506 -37.30 18.22 -12.48
CA TRP A 506 -36.48 17.59 -13.52
C TRP A 506 -35.83 18.64 -14.42
N GLU A 507 -34.51 18.55 -14.55
CA GLU A 507 -33.72 19.40 -15.42
C GLU A 507 -33.12 18.57 -16.56
N ARG A 508 -33.31 19.03 -17.81
CA ARG A 508 -32.66 18.42 -18.98
C ARG A 508 -31.31 19.11 -19.23
N VAL A 509 -30.25 18.31 -19.20
CA VAL A 509 -28.87 18.73 -19.43
C VAL A 509 -28.28 17.92 -20.58
N ARG A 510 -27.38 18.51 -21.35
CA ARG A 510 -26.58 17.74 -22.31
C ARG A 510 -25.66 16.80 -21.54
N ALA A 511 -25.51 15.56 -22.01
CA ALA A 511 -24.49 14.66 -21.49
C ALA A 511 -23.13 15.37 -21.59
N GLY A 512 -22.52 15.64 -20.44
CA GLY A 512 -21.28 16.36 -20.34
C GLY A 512 -20.08 15.43 -20.52
N PRO A 513 -18.86 15.99 -20.55
CA PRO A 513 -17.66 15.19 -20.50
C PRO A 513 -17.39 14.63 -19.09
N GLY A 514 -18.33 14.60 -18.14
CA GLY A 514 -18.08 14.04 -16.81
C GLY A 514 -17.87 12.52 -16.85
N GLU A 515 -17.11 11.96 -15.91
CA GLU A 515 -16.79 10.52 -15.85
C GLU A 515 -18.05 9.65 -15.78
N LEU A 516 -19.07 10.07 -15.01
CA LEU A 516 -20.34 9.34 -14.90
C LEU A 516 -21.05 9.27 -16.26
N ASP A 517 -21.20 10.41 -16.95
CA ASP A 517 -21.86 10.50 -18.25
C ASP A 517 -21.09 9.69 -19.31
N ARG A 518 -19.75 9.72 -19.28
CA ARG A 518 -18.90 8.91 -20.16
C ARG A 518 -19.05 7.41 -19.89
N LEU A 519 -19.05 7.00 -18.63
CA LEU A 519 -19.15 5.59 -18.24
C LEU A 519 -20.51 5.01 -18.63
N VAL A 520 -21.60 5.70 -18.28
CA VAL A 520 -22.97 5.30 -18.63
C VAL A 520 -23.19 5.34 -20.15
N GLY A 521 -22.69 6.38 -20.82
CA GLY A 521 -22.74 6.49 -22.28
C GLY A 521 -21.99 5.36 -22.99
N SER A 522 -20.84 4.95 -22.45
CA SER A 522 -20.06 3.82 -22.96
C SER A 522 -20.77 2.49 -22.74
N ALA A 523 -21.42 2.29 -21.58
CA ALA A 523 -22.22 1.10 -21.32
C ALA A 523 -23.43 0.97 -22.26
N LEU A 524 -24.11 2.08 -22.58
CA LEU A 524 -25.19 2.10 -23.59
C LEU A 524 -24.66 1.80 -25.00
N ARG A 525 -23.50 2.38 -25.37
CA ARG A 525 -22.82 2.15 -26.66
C ARG A 525 -22.38 0.70 -26.83
N ALA A 526 -22.03 0.01 -25.75
CA ALA A 526 -21.68 -1.41 -25.78
C ALA A 526 -22.82 -2.32 -26.27
N GLY A 527 -24.06 -1.83 -26.39
CA GLY A 527 -25.17 -2.53 -27.05
C GLY A 527 -25.34 -2.19 -28.54
N ARG A 528 -24.59 -1.23 -29.08
CA ARG A 528 -24.74 -0.74 -30.45
C ARG A 528 -23.57 -1.12 -31.35
N GLU A 529 -22.36 -0.89 -30.87
CA GLU A 529 -21.16 -0.92 -31.67
C GLU A 529 -20.02 -1.59 -30.89
N PRO A 530 -19.28 -2.53 -31.49
CA PRO A 530 -18.15 -3.13 -30.83
C PRO A 530 -16.97 -2.14 -30.84
N PRO A 531 -16.12 -2.12 -29.81
CA PRO A 531 -14.87 -1.38 -29.89
C PRO A 531 -13.98 -1.94 -31.00
N GLY A 532 -13.17 -1.06 -31.62
CA GLY A 532 -12.23 -1.46 -32.66
C GLY A 532 -11.19 -2.45 -32.12
N PRO A 533 -11.01 -3.64 -32.73
CA PRO A 533 -10.14 -4.68 -32.21
C PRO A 533 -8.66 -4.26 -32.18
N ASP A 534 -8.22 -3.43 -33.13
CA ASP A 534 -6.84 -2.93 -33.22
C ASP A 534 -6.43 -2.03 -32.04
N ARG A 535 -7.42 -1.59 -31.24
CA ARG A 535 -7.21 -0.78 -30.03
C ARG A 535 -7.49 -1.55 -28.75
N ALA A 536 -7.76 -2.85 -28.87
CA ALA A 536 -8.08 -3.73 -27.76
C ALA A 536 -6.86 -4.56 -27.37
N THR A 537 -6.67 -4.76 -26.07
CA THR A 537 -5.59 -5.56 -25.51
C THR A 537 -6.19 -6.43 -24.40
N TRP A 538 -5.95 -7.73 -24.46
CA TRP A 538 -6.35 -8.62 -23.38
C TRP A 538 -5.42 -8.39 -22.19
N LEU A 539 -5.97 -8.25 -20.98
CA LEU A 539 -5.20 -8.00 -19.76
C LEU A 539 -5.05 -9.25 -18.91
N ARG A 540 -6.17 -9.89 -18.56
CA ARG A 540 -6.20 -11.03 -17.64
C ARG A 540 -7.53 -11.77 -17.72
N ARG A 541 -7.54 -12.98 -17.17
CA ARG A 541 -8.76 -13.66 -16.76
C ARG A 541 -9.08 -13.23 -15.32
N ASP A 542 -10.36 -13.07 -15.03
CA ASP A 542 -10.85 -12.64 -13.74
C ASP A 542 -12.21 -13.31 -13.44
N SER A 543 -12.89 -12.88 -12.39
CA SER A 543 -14.24 -13.33 -12.06
C SER A 543 -15.15 -12.20 -11.59
N THR A 544 -16.42 -12.25 -11.98
CA THR A 544 -17.48 -11.42 -11.39
C THR A 544 -18.47 -12.33 -10.68
N GLY A 545 -18.51 -12.25 -9.35
CA GLY A 545 -19.13 -13.28 -8.52
C GLY A 545 -18.45 -14.62 -8.76
N LYS A 546 -19.20 -15.66 -9.12
CA LYS A 546 -18.66 -17.01 -9.44
C LYS A 546 -18.43 -17.23 -10.93
N ARG A 547 -18.53 -16.19 -11.78
CA ARG A 547 -18.47 -16.34 -13.24
C ARG A 547 -17.11 -15.93 -13.79
N PRO A 548 -16.44 -16.76 -14.60
CA PRO A 548 -15.19 -16.40 -15.25
C PRO A 548 -15.44 -15.37 -16.35
N VAL A 549 -14.56 -14.38 -16.42
CA VAL A 549 -14.60 -13.30 -17.40
C VAL A 549 -13.19 -13.00 -17.92
N ASP A 550 -13.12 -12.50 -19.16
CA ASP A 550 -11.92 -11.97 -19.77
C ASP A 550 -11.95 -10.44 -19.67
N VAL A 551 -10.85 -9.85 -19.19
CA VAL A 551 -10.71 -8.39 -19.05
C VAL A 551 -9.95 -7.86 -20.27
N VAL A 552 -10.62 -7.05 -21.07
CA VAL A 552 -10.08 -6.44 -22.28
C VAL A 552 -10.02 -4.93 -22.11
N GLU A 553 -8.82 -4.36 -22.22
CA GLU A 553 -8.63 -2.92 -22.25
C GLU A 553 -8.75 -2.39 -23.68
N VAL A 554 -9.51 -1.32 -23.87
CA VAL A 554 -9.68 -0.64 -25.15
C VAL A 554 -9.26 0.81 -24.98
N ARG A 555 -8.28 1.24 -25.76
CA ARG A 555 -7.86 2.65 -25.80
C ARG A 555 -8.72 3.43 -26.79
N THR A 556 -9.40 4.46 -26.29
CA THR A 556 -10.20 5.38 -27.11
C THR A 556 -9.46 6.72 -27.22
N ALA A 557 -10.00 7.66 -28.01
CA ALA A 557 -9.44 9.01 -28.09
C ALA A 557 -9.58 9.71 -26.72
N GLY A 558 -8.52 9.69 -25.92
CA GLY A 558 -8.39 10.41 -24.66
C GLY A 558 -8.76 9.64 -23.38
N HIS A 559 -9.12 8.36 -23.43
CA HIS A 559 -9.36 7.55 -22.22
C HIS A 559 -9.16 6.05 -22.47
N ALA A 560 -9.08 5.28 -21.38
CA ALA A 560 -9.00 3.81 -21.41
C ALA A 560 -10.26 3.23 -20.78
N LEU A 561 -10.86 2.24 -21.45
CA LEU A 561 -11.99 1.47 -20.94
C LEU A 561 -11.57 0.01 -20.74
N ARG A 562 -12.08 -0.64 -19.70
CA ARG A 562 -11.92 -2.09 -19.51
C ARG A 562 -13.27 -2.78 -19.57
N TYR A 563 -13.38 -3.74 -20.45
CA TYR A 563 -14.57 -4.56 -20.66
C TYR A 563 -14.34 -5.92 -20.01
N TRP A 564 -15.21 -6.28 -19.08
CA TRP A 564 -15.24 -7.60 -18.49
C TRP A 564 -16.28 -8.42 -19.22
N LEU A 565 -15.82 -9.32 -20.09
CA LEU A 565 -16.68 -10.11 -20.96
C LEU A 565 -16.72 -11.55 -20.46
N ASP A 566 -17.92 -12.10 -20.30
CA ASP A 566 -18.04 -13.52 -20.04
C ASP A 566 -17.81 -14.36 -21.30
N ARG A 567 -17.76 -15.67 -21.15
CA ARG A 567 -17.59 -16.60 -22.28
C ARG A 567 -18.72 -16.52 -23.32
N SER A 568 -19.90 -16.04 -22.98
CA SER A 568 -20.99 -15.85 -23.96
C SER A 568 -20.82 -14.56 -24.80
N GLY A 569 -19.88 -13.69 -24.42
CA GLY A 569 -19.66 -12.37 -25.01
C GLY A 569 -20.59 -11.31 -24.46
N VAL A 570 -21.16 -11.53 -23.28
CA VAL A 570 -21.98 -10.54 -22.57
C VAL A 570 -21.09 -9.71 -21.64
N LEU A 571 -21.34 -8.40 -21.62
CA LEU A 571 -20.69 -7.48 -20.69
C LEU A 571 -21.15 -7.72 -19.25
N ARG A 572 -20.20 -7.82 -18.32
CA ARG A 572 -20.43 -7.97 -16.87
C ARG A 572 -20.03 -6.77 -16.05
N ARG A 573 -18.94 -6.11 -16.45
CA ARG A 573 -18.43 -4.89 -15.82
C ARG A 573 -17.78 -4.03 -16.89
N LEU A 574 -17.94 -2.72 -16.73
CA LEU A 574 -17.23 -1.71 -17.49
C LEU A 574 -16.45 -0.84 -16.51
N GLU A 575 -15.17 -0.61 -16.79
CA GLU A 575 -14.37 0.34 -16.03
C GLU A 575 -13.86 1.47 -16.94
N LEU A 576 -13.80 2.68 -16.40
CA LEU A 576 -13.29 3.88 -17.07
C LEU A 576 -12.16 4.48 -16.24
N ARG A 577 -11.02 4.75 -16.88
CA ARG A 577 -9.94 5.51 -16.23
C ARG A 577 -10.34 6.98 -16.09
N THR A 578 -10.31 7.49 -14.87
CA THR A 578 -10.80 8.84 -14.51
C THR A 578 -9.69 9.88 -14.62
N GLY A 579 -10.05 11.18 -14.60
CA GLY A 579 -9.05 12.26 -14.59
C GLY A 579 -8.12 12.22 -13.36
N ALA A 580 -8.64 11.75 -12.22
CA ALA A 580 -7.88 11.52 -10.98
C ALA A 580 -6.94 10.29 -11.05
N GLY A 581 -6.83 9.60 -12.19
CA GLY A 581 -5.98 8.41 -12.35
C GLY A 581 -6.53 7.11 -11.76
N ALA A 582 -7.70 7.16 -11.10
CA ALA A 582 -8.42 6.01 -10.58
C ALA A 582 -9.28 5.32 -11.66
N TRP A 583 -10.01 4.26 -11.25
CA TRP A 583 -10.95 3.53 -12.08
C TRP A 583 -12.38 3.68 -11.56
N ALA A 584 -13.24 4.27 -12.40
CA ALA A 584 -14.68 4.26 -12.21
C ALA A 584 -15.25 2.94 -12.73
N GLN A 585 -16.22 2.38 -12.02
CA GLN A 585 -16.74 1.04 -12.25
C GLN A 585 -18.26 1.06 -12.43
N LEU A 586 -18.74 0.24 -13.34
CA LEU A 586 -20.15 -0.05 -13.58
C LEU A 586 -20.31 -1.56 -13.69
N ASP A 587 -20.94 -2.15 -12.68
CA ASP A 587 -21.25 -3.57 -12.56
C ASP A 587 -22.64 -3.88 -13.07
N LEU A 588 -22.78 -4.95 -13.87
CA LEU A 588 -24.03 -5.39 -14.47
C LEU A 588 -24.51 -6.68 -13.78
N VAL A 589 -25.59 -6.59 -13.01
CA VAL A 589 -26.03 -7.64 -12.08
C VAL A 589 -26.96 -8.68 -12.73
N GLN A 590 -27.35 -8.48 -14.00
CA GLN A 590 -28.28 -9.35 -14.75
C GLN A 590 -29.59 -9.63 -14.02
N ALA A 591 -30.25 -8.57 -13.57
CA ALA A 591 -31.60 -8.67 -13.04
C ALA A 591 -32.62 -8.18 -14.08
N PRO A 592 -33.89 -8.65 -14.02
CA PRO A 592 -34.97 -8.13 -14.85
C PRO A 592 -35.06 -6.60 -14.78
N VAL A 593 -35.28 -5.98 -15.94
CA VAL A 593 -35.43 -4.53 -16.03
C VAL A 593 -36.92 -4.18 -16.04
N PRO A 594 -37.39 -3.34 -15.10
CA PRO A 594 -38.75 -2.83 -15.15
C PRO A 594 -38.92 -1.93 -16.37
N ARG A 595 -40.16 -1.64 -16.76
CA ARG A 595 -40.41 -0.65 -17.82
C ARG A 595 -39.84 0.70 -17.37
N LEU A 596 -38.78 1.14 -18.05
CA LEU A 596 -38.11 2.37 -17.68
C LEU A 596 -38.99 3.57 -18.05
N PRO A 597 -39.22 4.49 -17.10
CA PRO A 597 -40.19 5.55 -17.27
C PRO A 597 -39.74 6.59 -18.29
N SER A 598 -40.71 7.23 -18.94
CA SER A 598 -40.50 8.51 -19.63
C SER A 598 -40.52 9.63 -18.59
N ILE A 599 -39.44 10.39 -18.48
CA ILE A 599 -39.41 11.51 -17.54
C ILE A 599 -40.11 12.73 -18.18
N PRO A 600 -41.10 13.33 -17.49
CA PRO A 600 -41.77 14.51 -17.98
C PRO A 600 -40.78 15.67 -18.15
N VAL A 601 -40.71 16.22 -19.36
CA VAL A 601 -39.90 17.41 -19.64
C VAL A 601 -40.68 18.63 -19.13
N PRO A 602 -40.10 19.53 -18.31
CA PRO A 602 -40.80 20.74 -17.92
C PRO A 602 -41.20 21.53 -19.17
N LYS A 603 -42.48 21.86 -19.27
CA LYS A 603 -43.04 22.71 -20.32
C LYS A 603 -42.30 24.07 -20.25
N PRO A 604 -41.69 24.57 -21.34
CA PRO A 604 -41.02 25.86 -21.28
C PRO A 604 -42.01 26.91 -20.78
N ALA A 605 -41.60 27.72 -19.80
CA ALA A 605 -42.41 28.82 -19.30
C ALA A 605 -42.85 29.68 -20.49
N PRO A 606 -44.13 30.09 -20.56
CA PRO A 606 -44.58 30.98 -21.62
C PRO A 606 -43.69 32.22 -21.60
N ARG A 607 -43.07 32.54 -22.76
CA ARG A 607 -42.28 33.76 -22.89
C ARG A 607 -43.17 34.92 -22.45
N PRO A 608 -42.70 35.84 -21.59
CA PRO A 608 -43.47 37.03 -21.27
C PRO A 608 -43.78 37.73 -22.59
N SER A 609 -45.07 37.89 -22.87
CA SER A 609 -45.54 38.66 -24.02
C SER A 609 -44.96 40.06 -23.89
N ALA A 610 -44.07 40.42 -24.82
CA ALA A 610 -43.63 41.80 -24.97
C ALA A 610 -44.88 42.67 -25.11
N ARG A 611 -45.04 43.62 -24.19
CA ARG A 611 -46.14 44.56 -24.16
C ARG A 611 -45.61 45.94 -24.49
#